data_AF-A0A947HYI8-F1
#
_entry.id   AF-A0A947HYI8-F1
#
_cell.length_a   1.000
_cell.length_b   1.000
_cell.length_c   1.000
_cell.angle_alpha   90.00
_cell.angle_beta   90.00
_cell.angle_gamma   90.00
#
_symmetry.space_group_name_H-M   'P 1'
#
loop_
_entity.id
_entity.type
_entity.pdbx_description
1 polymer ?
#
loop_
_entity_poly.entity_id
_entity_poly.type
_entity_poly.pdbx_seq_one_letter_code
_entity_poly.pdbx_strand_id
1 'polypeptide(L)'
;ARSGQRLGHGQMIDHMFFDGLQDACDGQLMGVHAEAIAKEMGFTRAEQDAYALASVQRAQAAVSSGAFVREIAPVTLQVKGVERTVNTDETPGQCKPDKIPTLKPAFGADGTVTAASSASISDGAAALVLTRDSTARSRDWRPLARIVGHATHAAAPARFTTAPVGAMRKLFALTGWSDADVDLYEINEAFAVVTLIALRELGLSHDKVNVHGGACALGHPIGATGARILVTLIHALQQRGLTRGVAALCIGGGEATAMAIELL
;
A
#
# COMPACT_ATOMS: atom_id res chain seq x y z
N ALA A 1 -17.99 -30.88 -1.61
CA ALA A 1 -16.70 -31.60 -1.70
C ALA A 1 -16.43 -32.44 -0.46
N ARG A 2 -16.35 -31.82 0.74
CA ARG A 2 -16.05 -32.52 2.02
C ARG A 2 -16.98 -33.70 2.35
N SER A 3 -18.29 -33.59 2.05
CA SER A 3 -19.30 -34.65 2.24
C SER A 3 -19.86 -35.22 0.93
N GLY A 4 -19.23 -34.91 -0.22
CA GLY A 4 -19.73 -35.27 -1.56
C GLY A 4 -20.77 -34.28 -2.14
N GLN A 5 -20.84 -34.16 -3.47
CA GLN A 5 -21.84 -33.29 -4.16
C GLN A 5 -23.08 -34.05 -4.65
N ARG A 6 -23.11 -35.39 -4.50
CA ARG A 6 -24.18 -36.31 -4.92
C ARG A 6 -24.51 -36.26 -6.42
N LEU A 7 -25.18 -35.21 -6.90
CA LEU A 7 -25.56 -35.00 -8.31
C LEU A 7 -25.84 -33.51 -8.55
N GLY A 8 -25.26 -32.91 -9.58
CA GLY A 8 -25.45 -31.50 -9.95
C GLY A 8 -24.15 -30.78 -10.30
N HIS A 9 -24.24 -29.54 -10.80
CA HIS A 9 -23.07 -28.71 -11.05
C HIS A 9 -22.51 -28.12 -9.76
N GLY A 10 -21.19 -27.99 -9.69
CA GLY A 10 -20.48 -27.30 -8.62
C GLY A 10 -19.62 -26.16 -9.15
N GLN A 11 -19.23 -25.26 -8.26
CA GLN A 11 -18.34 -24.14 -8.57
C GLN A 11 -16.94 -24.40 -7.99
N MET A 12 -15.91 -24.06 -8.76
CA MET A 12 -14.53 -23.94 -8.26
C MET A 12 -14.30 -22.48 -7.85
N ILE A 13 -13.82 -22.28 -6.62
CA ILE A 13 -13.63 -20.95 -6.04
C ILE A 13 -12.14 -20.64 -6.00
N ASP A 14 -11.77 -19.47 -6.50
CA ASP A 14 -10.44 -18.92 -6.32
C ASP A 14 -10.34 -18.35 -4.90
N HIS A 15 -9.52 -18.98 -4.05
CA HIS A 15 -9.36 -18.56 -2.66
C HIS A 15 -8.73 -17.16 -2.52
N MET A 16 -7.88 -16.73 -3.45
CA MET A 16 -7.27 -15.41 -3.39
C MET A 16 -8.33 -14.33 -3.59
N PHE A 17 -9.26 -14.56 -4.50
CA PHE A 17 -10.42 -13.68 -4.65
C PHE A 17 -11.35 -13.78 -3.45
N PHE A 18 -11.76 -14.99 -3.10
CA PHE A 18 -12.77 -15.20 -2.07
C PHE A 18 -12.33 -14.75 -0.66
N ASP A 19 -11.08 -15.02 -0.27
CA ASP A 19 -10.58 -14.72 1.07
C ASP A 19 -9.90 -13.35 1.18
N GLY A 20 -9.48 -12.74 0.05
CA GLY A 20 -8.61 -11.56 0.06
C GLY A 20 -9.05 -10.36 -0.78
N LEU A 21 -9.80 -10.57 -1.87
CA LEU A 21 -10.10 -9.51 -2.86
C LEU A 21 -11.60 -9.30 -3.13
N GLN A 22 -12.46 -10.07 -2.47
CA GLN A 22 -13.92 -9.93 -2.50
C GLN A 22 -14.45 -9.43 -1.16
N ASP A 23 -15.49 -8.61 -1.23
CA ASP A 23 -16.20 -8.15 -0.06
C ASP A 23 -17.04 -9.29 0.51
N ALA A 24 -16.93 -9.53 1.81
CA ALA A 24 -17.65 -10.63 2.45
C ALA A 24 -19.16 -10.39 2.55
N CYS A 25 -19.62 -9.14 2.46
CA CYS A 25 -21.05 -8.81 2.59
C CYS A 25 -21.79 -8.92 1.26
N ASP A 26 -21.18 -8.53 0.13
CA ASP A 26 -21.84 -8.54 -1.18
C ASP A 26 -21.15 -9.35 -2.29
N GLY A 27 -19.97 -9.91 -2.01
CA GLY A 27 -19.20 -10.75 -2.94
C GLY A 27 -18.57 -9.99 -4.11
N GLN A 28 -18.64 -8.66 -4.14
CA GLN A 28 -18.03 -7.85 -5.19
C GLN A 28 -16.51 -7.75 -5.00
N LEU A 29 -15.77 -7.61 -6.10
CA LEU A 29 -14.33 -7.35 -6.02
C LEU A 29 -14.08 -5.96 -5.43
N MET A 30 -13.01 -5.81 -4.64
CA MET A 30 -12.62 -4.51 -4.05
C MET A 30 -12.54 -3.37 -5.07
N GLY A 31 -12.11 -3.67 -6.30
CA GLY A 31 -12.02 -2.69 -7.38
C GLY A 31 -13.37 -2.12 -7.84
N VAL A 32 -14.47 -2.86 -7.68
CA VAL A 32 -15.83 -2.37 -7.97
C VAL A 32 -16.21 -1.25 -6.99
N HIS A 33 -15.86 -1.41 -5.71
CA HIS A 33 -16.05 -0.37 -4.71
C HIS A 33 -15.11 0.83 -4.92
N ALA A 34 -13.86 0.58 -5.31
CA ALA A 34 -12.93 1.65 -5.65
C ALA A 34 -13.46 2.51 -6.82
N GLU A 35 -14.00 1.86 -7.85
CA GLU A 35 -14.66 2.53 -8.99
C GLU A 35 -15.88 3.35 -8.55
N ALA A 36 -16.75 2.76 -7.71
CA ALA A 36 -17.94 3.44 -7.19
C ALA A 36 -17.57 4.70 -6.41
N ILE A 37 -16.55 4.64 -5.54
CA ILE A 37 -16.08 5.79 -4.79
C ILE A 37 -15.37 6.81 -5.70
N ALA A 38 -14.56 6.37 -6.66
CA ALA A 38 -13.93 7.28 -7.63
C ALA A 38 -14.99 8.12 -8.35
N LYS A 39 -16.07 7.48 -8.79
CA LYS A 39 -17.23 8.14 -9.42
C LYS A 39 -17.98 9.06 -8.45
N GLU A 40 -18.32 8.59 -7.24
CA GLU A 40 -19.00 9.40 -6.21
C GLU A 40 -18.23 10.69 -5.92
N MET A 41 -16.92 10.57 -5.84
CA MET A 41 -16.01 11.64 -5.45
C MET A 41 -15.46 12.45 -6.63
N GLY A 42 -15.89 12.16 -7.86
CA GLY A 42 -15.54 12.90 -9.06
C GLY A 42 -14.09 12.75 -9.53
N PHE A 43 -13.39 11.67 -9.15
CA PHE A 43 -12.04 11.39 -9.65
C PHE A 43 -12.09 10.85 -11.07
N THR A 44 -11.43 11.56 -11.98
CA THR A 44 -11.37 11.22 -13.38
C THR A 44 -10.35 10.11 -13.65
N ARG A 45 -10.49 9.46 -14.81
CA ARG A 45 -9.49 8.54 -15.34
C ARG A 45 -8.11 9.20 -15.48
N ALA A 46 -8.07 10.44 -15.95
CA ALA A 46 -6.83 11.17 -16.17
C ALA A 46 -6.06 11.44 -14.86
N GLU A 47 -6.76 11.77 -13.78
CA GLU A 47 -6.15 11.96 -12.46
C GLU A 47 -5.57 10.66 -11.90
N GLN A 48 -6.30 9.56 -12.04
CA GLN A 48 -5.82 8.24 -11.57
C GLN A 48 -4.62 7.75 -12.39
N ASP A 49 -4.63 7.92 -13.71
CA ASP A 49 -3.50 7.56 -14.57
C ASP A 49 -2.28 8.45 -14.31
N ALA A 50 -2.48 9.76 -14.10
CA ALA A 50 -1.39 10.67 -13.76
C ALA A 50 -0.71 10.28 -12.44
N TYR A 51 -1.52 9.92 -11.43
CA TYR A 51 -1.00 9.43 -10.15
C TYR A 51 -0.24 8.10 -10.31
N ALA A 52 -0.83 7.14 -11.03
CA ALA A 52 -0.18 5.86 -11.32
C ALA A 52 1.16 6.02 -12.06
N LEU A 53 1.19 6.92 -13.05
CA LEU A 53 2.40 7.25 -13.80
C LEU A 53 3.49 7.81 -12.88
N ALA A 54 3.14 8.73 -11.97
CA ALA A 54 4.08 9.28 -11.00
C ALA A 54 4.60 8.18 -10.05
N SER A 55 3.74 7.28 -9.58
CA SER A 55 4.13 6.14 -8.75
C SER A 55 5.13 5.23 -9.47
N VAL A 56 4.87 4.89 -10.75
CA VAL A 56 5.78 4.09 -11.59
C VAL A 56 7.12 4.80 -11.80
N GLN A 57 7.11 6.08 -12.16
CA GLN A 57 8.34 6.84 -12.39
C GLN A 57 9.20 6.92 -11.12
N ARG A 58 8.58 7.17 -9.96
CA ARG A 58 9.28 7.21 -8.67
C ARG A 58 9.84 5.84 -8.28
N ALA A 59 9.09 4.76 -8.49
CA ALA A 59 9.56 3.40 -8.23
C ALA A 59 10.73 3.01 -9.13
N GLN A 60 10.65 3.29 -10.43
CA GLN A 60 11.74 3.04 -11.38
C GLN A 60 13.00 3.83 -11.03
N ALA A 61 12.85 5.09 -10.62
CA ALA A 61 13.95 5.92 -10.15
C ALA A 61 14.56 5.38 -8.84
N ALA A 62 13.73 4.97 -7.87
CA ALA A 62 14.16 4.41 -6.59
C ALA A 62 14.94 3.10 -6.76
N VAL A 63 14.47 2.20 -7.65
CA VAL A 63 15.20 0.98 -8.01
C VAL A 63 16.54 1.35 -8.64
N SER A 64 16.53 2.24 -9.64
CA SER A 64 17.74 2.62 -10.40
C SER A 64 18.78 3.35 -9.54
N SER A 65 18.36 4.13 -8.55
CA SER A 65 19.26 4.82 -7.61
C SER A 65 19.73 3.93 -6.46
N GLY A 66 19.19 2.71 -6.34
CA GLY A 66 19.48 1.80 -5.23
C GLY A 66 18.83 2.21 -3.89
N ALA A 67 17.75 2.98 -3.91
CA ALA A 67 17.05 3.43 -2.69
C ALA A 67 16.56 2.26 -1.83
N PHE A 68 16.17 1.14 -2.44
CA PHE A 68 15.67 -0.04 -1.72
C PHE A 68 16.76 -1.01 -1.27
N VAL A 69 18.03 -0.81 -1.65
CA VAL A 69 19.12 -1.76 -1.37
C VAL A 69 19.30 -2.02 0.13
N ARG A 70 19.06 -1.00 0.97
CA ARG A 70 19.21 -1.13 2.43
C ARG A 70 18.06 -1.85 3.10
N GLU A 71 16.87 -1.84 2.49
CA GLU A 71 15.66 -2.41 3.09
C GLU A 71 15.32 -3.82 2.59
N ILE A 72 15.83 -4.20 1.42
CA ILE A 72 15.59 -5.53 0.84
C ILE A 72 16.62 -6.54 1.36
N ALA A 73 16.13 -7.59 2.03
CA ALA A 73 16.90 -8.79 2.31
C ALA A 73 16.84 -9.76 1.11
N PRO A 74 17.98 -10.15 0.49
CA PRO A 74 17.97 -11.06 -0.66
C PRO A 74 17.39 -12.44 -0.34
N VAL A 75 16.63 -13.01 -1.28
CA VAL A 75 16.11 -14.38 -1.21
C VAL A 75 16.84 -15.24 -2.24
N THR A 76 17.62 -16.21 -1.76
CA THR A 76 18.34 -17.17 -2.62
C THR A 76 17.58 -18.49 -2.69
N LEU A 77 17.33 -18.98 -3.90
CA LEU A 77 16.59 -20.22 -4.16
C LEU A 77 17.25 -21.06 -5.25
N GLN A 78 17.00 -22.37 -5.23
CA GLN A 78 17.47 -23.31 -6.25
C GLN A 78 16.36 -23.55 -7.27
N VAL A 79 16.59 -23.17 -8.53
CA VAL A 79 15.66 -23.38 -9.63
C VAL A 79 16.28 -24.35 -10.63
N LYS A 80 15.78 -25.59 -10.66
CA LYS A 80 16.31 -26.67 -11.52
C LYS A 80 17.82 -26.89 -11.35
N GLY A 81 18.32 -26.81 -10.11
CA GLY A 81 19.74 -26.98 -9.78
C GLY A 81 20.63 -25.76 -10.08
N VAL A 82 20.03 -24.62 -10.48
CA VAL A 82 20.74 -23.35 -10.64
C VAL A 82 20.32 -22.41 -9.51
N GLU A 83 21.31 -21.87 -8.79
CA GLU A 83 21.08 -20.86 -7.77
C GLU A 83 20.59 -19.55 -8.41
N ARG A 84 19.52 -18.98 -7.87
CA ARG A 84 18.98 -17.68 -8.25
C ARG A 84 18.77 -16.84 -7.00
N THR A 85 19.15 -15.58 -7.08
CA THR A 85 18.95 -14.60 -6.01
C THR A 85 17.97 -13.54 -6.47
N VAL A 86 16.93 -13.31 -5.68
CA VAL A 86 15.95 -12.24 -5.86
C VAL A 86 16.24 -11.18 -4.81
N ASN A 87 16.59 -9.97 -5.24
CA ASN A 87 16.97 -8.86 -4.36
C ASN A 87 16.52 -7.49 -4.90
N THR A 88 15.63 -7.47 -5.90
CA THR A 88 15.12 -6.27 -6.56
C THR A 88 13.64 -6.49 -6.82
N ASP A 89 12.81 -5.48 -6.55
CA ASP A 89 11.39 -5.52 -6.91
C ASP A 89 11.23 -5.63 -8.42
N GLU A 90 10.50 -6.63 -8.88
CA GLU A 90 10.38 -6.92 -10.32
C GLU A 90 9.39 -5.98 -11.03
N THR A 91 8.32 -5.58 -10.34
CA THR A 91 7.16 -4.91 -10.94
C THR A 91 7.52 -3.54 -11.54
N PRO A 92 8.31 -2.67 -10.89
CA PRO A 92 8.68 -1.38 -11.49
C PRO A 92 9.38 -1.51 -12.85
N GLY A 93 10.22 -2.54 -13.02
CA GLY A 93 10.92 -2.81 -14.28
C GLY A 93 10.02 -3.36 -15.39
N GLN A 94 8.85 -3.91 -15.04
CA GLN A 94 7.86 -4.44 -15.98
C GLN A 94 6.83 -3.39 -16.42
N CYS A 95 6.65 -2.32 -15.63
CA CYS A 95 5.74 -1.23 -15.94
C CYS A 95 6.14 -0.50 -17.24
N LYS A 96 5.15 -0.19 -18.08
CA LYS A 96 5.32 0.56 -19.33
C LYS A 96 4.55 1.88 -19.25
N PRO A 97 5.18 2.98 -18.80
CA PRO A 97 4.56 4.30 -18.65
C PRO A 97 3.68 4.72 -19.84
N ASP A 98 4.20 4.60 -21.06
CA ASP A 98 3.51 5.02 -22.30
C ASP A 98 2.23 4.23 -22.59
N LYS A 99 2.04 3.06 -21.95
CA LYS A 99 0.85 2.23 -22.11
C LYS A 99 -0.26 2.56 -21.13
N ILE A 100 0.03 3.25 -20.02
CA ILE A 100 -0.94 3.54 -18.95
C ILE A 100 -2.23 4.21 -19.50
N PRO A 101 -2.15 5.27 -20.34
CA PRO A 101 -3.36 5.93 -20.86
C PRO A 101 -4.22 5.03 -21.77
N THR A 102 -3.62 3.99 -22.35
CA THR A 102 -4.28 3.08 -23.30
C THR A 102 -4.96 1.88 -22.63
N LEU A 103 -4.76 1.70 -21.32
CA LEU A 103 -5.32 0.56 -20.60
C LEU A 103 -6.84 0.65 -20.53
N LYS A 104 -7.47 -0.53 -20.68
CA LYS A 104 -8.91 -0.69 -20.50
C LYS A 104 -9.24 -0.65 -19.00
N PRO A 105 -10.43 -0.15 -18.63
CA PRO A 105 -10.94 -0.28 -17.27
C PRO A 105 -10.96 -1.74 -16.81
N ALA A 106 -10.65 -1.99 -15.53
CA ALA A 106 -10.49 -3.33 -14.98
C ALA A 106 -11.78 -3.90 -14.36
N PHE A 107 -12.69 -3.05 -13.88
CA PHE A 107 -13.84 -3.47 -13.06
C PHE A 107 -15.22 -3.09 -13.65
N GLY A 108 -15.27 -2.43 -14.80
CA GLY A 108 -16.51 -2.10 -15.50
C GLY A 108 -16.25 -1.40 -16.83
N ALA A 109 -17.13 -1.56 -17.83
CA ALA A 109 -16.89 -1.07 -19.19
C ALA A 109 -16.65 0.45 -19.28
N ASP A 110 -17.36 1.23 -18.47
CA ASP A 110 -17.24 2.69 -18.39
C ASP A 110 -16.46 3.14 -17.14
N GLY A 111 -15.62 2.24 -16.60
CA GLY A 111 -14.82 2.51 -15.41
C GLY A 111 -13.62 3.42 -15.66
N THR A 112 -13.05 3.91 -14.57
CA THR A 112 -11.88 4.78 -14.49
C THR A 112 -10.68 4.05 -13.90
N VAL A 113 -10.90 3.00 -13.11
CA VAL A 113 -9.85 2.19 -12.49
C VAL A 113 -9.29 1.20 -13.53
N THR A 114 -7.98 1.21 -13.71
CA THR A 114 -7.25 0.31 -14.62
C THR A 114 -6.25 -0.56 -13.87
N ALA A 115 -5.64 -1.51 -14.57
CA ALA A 115 -4.54 -2.31 -14.05
C ALA A 115 -3.32 -1.47 -13.61
N ALA A 116 -3.11 -0.26 -14.16
CA ALA A 116 -2.01 0.61 -13.73
C ALA A 116 -2.38 1.46 -12.50
N SER A 117 -3.66 1.82 -12.35
CA SER A 117 -4.15 2.57 -11.19
C SER A 117 -4.64 1.66 -10.05
N SER A 118 -4.28 0.37 -10.11
CA SER A 118 -4.55 -0.64 -9.11
C SER A 118 -3.23 -1.30 -8.76
N ALA A 119 -3.07 -1.73 -7.51
CA ALA A 119 -1.91 -2.55 -7.18
C ALA A 119 -2.02 -3.94 -7.81
N SER A 120 -0.89 -4.49 -8.24
CA SER A 120 -0.82 -5.89 -8.68
C SER A 120 -0.92 -6.85 -7.51
N ILE A 121 -1.43 -8.06 -7.80
CA ILE A 121 -1.25 -9.22 -6.93
C ILE A 121 0.24 -9.55 -6.91
N SER A 122 0.81 -9.62 -5.72
CA SER A 122 2.26 -9.72 -5.54
C SER A 122 2.61 -10.58 -4.34
N ASP A 123 3.79 -11.18 -4.39
CA ASP A 123 4.36 -11.97 -3.29
C ASP A 123 5.44 -11.16 -2.58
N GLY A 124 5.48 -11.24 -1.25
CA GLY A 124 6.48 -10.55 -0.45
C GLY A 124 6.26 -10.71 1.05
N ALA A 125 7.32 -10.46 1.81
CA ALA A 125 7.29 -10.44 3.27
C ALA A 125 8.09 -9.24 3.79
N ALA A 126 7.62 -8.64 4.87
CA ALA A 126 8.30 -7.56 5.57
C ALA A 126 8.18 -7.78 7.08
N ALA A 127 9.25 -7.45 7.82
CA ALA A 127 9.31 -7.67 9.26
C ALA A 127 10.05 -6.52 9.93
N LEU A 128 9.61 -6.19 11.16
CA LEU A 128 10.28 -5.25 12.05
C LEU A 128 10.46 -5.90 13.41
N VAL A 129 11.55 -5.57 14.11
CA VAL A 129 11.77 -5.99 15.50
C VAL A 129 11.34 -4.86 16.42
N LEU A 130 10.37 -5.15 17.30
CA LEU A 130 9.88 -4.19 18.29
C LEU A 130 10.48 -4.48 19.66
N THR A 131 10.82 -3.41 20.38
CA THR A 131 11.29 -3.48 21.76
C THR A 131 10.79 -2.26 22.54
N ARG A 132 10.77 -2.36 23.87
CA ARG A 132 10.56 -1.19 24.72
C ARG A 132 11.83 -0.34 24.72
N ASP A 133 11.69 0.98 24.75
CA ASP A 133 12.83 1.91 24.87
C ASP A 133 13.70 1.59 26.09
N SER A 134 13.07 1.28 27.24
CA SER A 134 13.78 0.87 28.47
C SER A 134 14.65 -0.37 28.26
N THR A 135 14.18 -1.34 27.49
CA THR A 135 14.92 -2.57 27.17
C THR A 135 16.04 -2.30 26.17
N ALA A 136 15.82 -1.44 25.19
CA ALA A 136 16.87 -1.04 24.25
C ALA A 136 18.01 -0.34 24.99
N ARG A 137 17.69 0.63 25.86
CA ARG A 137 18.68 1.32 26.71
C ARG A 137 19.44 0.37 27.63
N SER A 138 18.76 -0.57 28.27
CA SER A 138 19.43 -1.51 29.19
C SER A 138 20.36 -2.50 28.48
N ARG A 139 20.19 -2.69 27.16
CA ARG A 139 20.98 -3.62 26.34
C ARG A 139 21.90 -2.92 25.33
N ASP A 140 22.01 -1.59 25.40
CA ASP A 140 22.75 -0.76 24.43
C ASP A 140 22.36 -1.04 22.96
N TRP A 141 21.09 -1.32 22.73
CA TRP A 141 20.54 -1.43 21.38
C TRP A 141 20.21 -0.04 20.85
N ARG A 142 20.39 0.16 19.54
CA ARG A 142 20.09 1.41 18.83
C ARG A 142 18.83 1.23 17.97
N PRO A 143 17.63 1.56 18.48
CA PRO A 143 16.41 1.44 17.69
C PRO A 143 16.42 2.48 16.56
N LEU A 144 15.78 2.15 15.43
CA LEU A 144 15.75 3.03 14.26
C LEU A 144 14.70 4.14 14.38
N ALA A 145 13.58 3.83 15.02
CA ALA A 145 12.44 4.71 15.13
C ALA A 145 11.63 4.40 16.40
N ARG A 146 10.88 5.40 16.85
CA ARG A 146 9.89 5.32 17.92
C ARG A 146 8.50 5.34 17.31
N ILE A 147 7.63 4.44 17.76
CA ILE A 147 6.19 4.52 17.47
C ILE A 147 5.60 5.62 18.36
N VAL A 148 5.10 6.69 17.72
CA VAL A 148 4.50 7.84 18.42
C VAL A 148 3.05 7.55 18.77
N GLY A 149 2.33 6.91 17.85
CA GLY A 149 0.95 6.48 18.05
C GLY A 149 0.44 5.69 16.85
N HIS A 150 -0.68 5.00 17.04
CA HIS A 150 -1.41 4.36 15.95
C HIS A 150 -2.91 4.51 16.18
N ALA A 151 -3.68 4.53 15.10
CA ALA A 151 -5.14 4.63 15.15
C ALA A 151 -5.77 3.77 14.07
N THR A 152 -6.97 3.28 14.36
CA THR A 152 -7.81 2.53 13.40
C THR A 152 -9.12 3.25 13.13
N HIS A 153 -9.68 3.00 11.96
CA HIS A 153 -10.99 3.49 11.57
C HIS A 153 -11.77 2.39 10.85
N ALA A 154 -13.08 2.36 11.05
CA ALA A 154 -13.99 1.46 10.38
C ALA A 154 -15.17 2.26 9.84
N ALA A 155 -15.57 1.93 8.62
CA ALA A 155 -16.72 2.46 7.90
C ALA A 155 -17.50 1.30 7.27
N ALA A 156 -18.53 1.60 6.47
CA ALA A 156 -19.18 0.57 5.68
C ALA A 156 -18.16 -0.14 4.76
N PRO A 157 -18.28 -1.46 4.50
CA PRO A 157 -17.28 -2.21 3.75
C PRO A 157 -16.91 -1.61 2.38
N ALA A 158 -17.92 -1.20 1.63
CA ALA A 158 -17.76 -0.53 0.34
C ALA A 158 -17.01 0.82 0.39
N ARG A 159 -16.78 1.39 1.58
CA ARG A 159 -16.08 2.68 1.79
C ARG A 159 -14.63 2.53 2.24
N PHE A 160 -14.03 1.34 2.11
CA PHE A 160 -12.65 1.08 2.51
C PHE A 160 -11.64 2.07 1.92
N THR A 161 -11.85 2.58 0.71
CA THR A 161 -10.97 3.56 0.06
C THR A 161 -10.90 4.91 0.78
N THR A 162 -11.95 5.28 1.52
CA THR A 162 -12.02 6.52 2.31
C THR A 162 -11.55 6.35 3.75
N ALA A 163 -11.51 5.10 4.26
CA ALA A 163 -11.20 4.81 5.65
C ALA A 163 -9.82 5.33 6.13
N PRO A 164 -8.74 5.35 5.30
CA PRO A 164 -7.44 5.90 5.71
C PRO A 164 -7.51 7.36 6.18
N VAL A 165 -8.37 8.18 5.59
CA VAL A 165 -8.59 9.58 6.02
C VAL A 165 -9.08 9.62 7.47
N GLY A 166 -10.04 8.76 7.81
CA GLY A 166 -10.56 8.64 9.17
C GLY A 166 -9.51 8.15 10.16
N ALA A 167 -8.66 7.20 9.77
CA ALA A 167 -7.58 6.68 10.62
C ALA A 167 -6.51 7.76 10.87
N MET A 168 -6.10 8.50 9.83
CA MET A 168 -5.11 9.57 9.97
C MET A 168 -5.63 10.77 10.77
N ARG A 169 -6.90 11.19 10.58
CA ARG A 169 -7.51 12.25 11.42
C ARG A 169 -7.51 11.87 12.90
N LYS A 170 -7.84 10.61 13.23
CA LYS A 170 -7.77 10.09 14.60
C LYS A 170 -6.32 10.05 15.13
N LEU A 171 -5.37 9.64 14.29
CA LEU A 171 -3.96 9.61 14.63
C LEU A 171 -3.44 11.01 14.97
N PHE A 172 -3.74 12.01 14.14
CA PHE A 172 -3.37 13.41 14.39
C PHE A 172 -3.98 13.95 15.68
N ALA A 173 -5.25 13.64 15.95
CA ALA A 173 -5.89 14.00 17.22
C ALA A 173 -5.21 13.32 18.43
N LEU A 174 -4.74 12.08 18.28
CA LEU A 174 -4.06 11.32 19.32
C LEU A 174 -2.64 11.83 19.61
N THR A 175 -1.86 12.13 18.57
CA THR A 175 -0.45 12.53 18.70
C THR A 175 -0.26 14.04 18.86
N GLY A 176 -1.29 14.83 18.55
CA GLY A 176 -1.20 16.28 18.45
C GLY A 176 -0.43 16.78 17.21
N TRP A 177 -0.15 15.90 16.24
CA TRP A 177 0.52 16.26 14.99
C TRP A 177 -0.45 16.84 13.96
N SER A 178 0.11 17.59 13.02
CA SER A 178 -0.54 18.10 11.82
C SER A 178 0.27 17.73 10.56
N ASP A 179 -0.23 18.02 9.36
CA ASP A 179 0.55 17.84 8.12
C ASP A 179 1.86 18.65 8.11
N ALA A 180 1.88 19.79 8.80
CA ALA A 180 3.09 20.60 8.94
C ALA A 180 4.19 19.90 9.76
N ASP A 181 3.81 18.96 10.64
CA ASP A 181 4.74 18.20 11.47
C ASP A 181 5.28 16.94 10.79
N VAL A 182 4.64 16.48 9.71
CA VAL A 182 4.99 15.21 9.05
C VAL A 182 5.86 15.51 7.83
N ASP A 183 7.03 14.87 7.77
CA ASP A 183 7.97 15.03 6.68
C ASP A 183 7.58 14.16 5.49
N LEU A 184 7.24 12.89 5.73
CA LEU A 184 6.88 11.92 4.69
C LEU A 184 5.67 11.07 5.07
N TYR A 185 4.95 10.64 4.04
CA TYR A 185 3.84 9.73 4.14
C TYR A 185 4.07 8.50 3.27
N GLU A 186 3.74 7.34 3.81
CA GLU A 186 3.52 6.12 3.02
C GLU A 186 2.05 5.73 3.12
N ILE A 187 1.28 6.01 2.07
CA ILE A 187 -0.16 5.69 1.99
C ILE A 187 -0.32 4.59 0.94
N ASN A 188 -0.75 3.41 1.37
CA ASN A 188 -0.82 2.26 0.49
C ASN A 188 -1.77 2.50 -0.70
N GLU A 189 -1.23 2.31 -1.91
CA GLU A 189 -1.91 2.52 -3.18
C GLU A 189 -2.64 1.24 -3.64
N ALA A 190 -3.50 0.65 -2.79
CA ALA A 190 -4.30 -0.51 -3.21
C ALA A 190 -5.05 -0.22 -4.52
N PHE A 191 -5.57 1.00 -4.61
CA PHE A 191 -5.96 1.69 -5.84
C PHE A 191 -5.48 3.14 -5.75
N ALA A 192 -5.13 3.76 -6.88
CA ALA A 192 -4.69 5.16 -6.94
C ALA A 192 -5.68 6.11 -6.24
N VAL A 193 -6.99 5.82 -6.36
CA VAL A 193 -8.06 6.60 -5.74
C VAL A 193 -7.92 6.67 -4.21
N VAL A 194 -7.39 5.64 -3.54
CA VAL A 194 -7.21 5.63 -2.08
C VAL A 194 -6.29 6.79 -1.66
N THR A 195 -5.14 6.92 -2.32
CA THR A 195 -4.17 7.95 -1.99
C THR A 195 -4.62 9.32 -2.50
N LEU A 196 -5.26 9.40 -3.66
CA LEU A 196 -5.86 10.63 -4.16
C LEU A 196 -6.91 11.21 -3.21
N ILE A 197 -7.75 10.35 -2.61
CA ILE A 197 -8.69 10.76 -1.56
C ILE A 197 -7.94 11.36 -0.37
N ALA A 198 -6.88 10.69 0.11
CA ALA A 198 -6.08 11.19 1.23
C ALA A 198 -5.42 12.54 0.93
N LEU A 199 -4.80 12.69 -0.24
CA LEU A 199 -4.20 13.95 -0.69
C LEU A 199 -5.23 15.09 -0.65
N ARG A 200 -6.43 14.85 -1.21
CA ARG A 200 -7.48 15.88 -1.29
C ARG A 200 -8.12 16.20 0.05
N GLU A 201 -8.51 15.19 0.82
CA GLU A 201 -9.27 15.34 2.07
C GLU A 201 -8.45 15.83 3.26
N LEU A 202 -7.13 15.63 3.22
CA LEU A 202 -6.20 16.08 4.25
C LEU A 202 -5.30 17.23 3.77
N GLY A 203 -5.39 17.62 2.50
CA GLY A 203 -4.57 18.69 1.93
C GLY A 203 -3.08 18.34 1.88
N LEU A 204 -2.73 17.07 1.74
CA LEU A 204 -1.34 16.63 1.77
C LEU A 204 -0.63 17.01 0.46
N SER A 205 0.63 17.41 0.55
CA SER A 205 1.46 17.61 -0.63
C SER A 205 1.85 16.27 -1.27
N HIS A 206 1.65 16.16 -2.58
CA HIS A 206 2.05 14.99 -3.37
C HIS A 206 3.56 14.70 -3.29
N ASP A 207 4.38 15.68 -2.96
CA ASP A 207 5.84 15.53 -2.83
C ASP A 207 6.27 14.87 -1.51
N LYS A 208 5.36 14.79 -0.53
CA LYS A 208 5.60 14.08 0.73
C LYS A 208 5.10 12.63 0.71
N VAL A 209 4.20 12.28 -0.21
CA VAL A 209 3.52 10.97 -0.23
C VAL A 209 4.18 10.01 -1.21
N ASN A 210 4.54 8.81 -0.75
CA ASN A 210 5.07 7.70 -1.56
C ASN A 210 6.23 8.15 -2.46
N VAL A 211 7.26 8.73 -1.83
CA VAL A 211 8.36 9.41 -2.54
C VAL A 211 9.27 8.48 -3.34
N HIS A 212 9.19 7.17 -3.07
CA HIS A 212 9.86 6.11 -3.83
C HIS A 212 8.88 5.29 -4.67
N GLY A 213 7.68 5.82 -4.92
CA GLY A 213 6.57 5.09 -5.54
C GLY A 213 5.86 4.20 -4.52
N GLY A 214 4.70 3.69 -4.89
CA GLY A 214 3.87 2.86 -4.03
C GLY A 214 3.32 1.64 -4.75
N ALA A 215 2.25 1.06 -4.20
CA ALA A 215 1.75 -0.26 -4.61
C ALA A 215 1.20 -0.32 -6.05
N CYS A 216 0.84 0.80 -6.69
CA CYS A 216 0.52 0.80 -8.12
C CYS A 216 1.73 0.38 -8.99
N ALA A 217 2.95 0.55 -8.48
CA ALA A 217 4.20 0.18 -9.16
C ALA A 217 4.98 -0.96 -8.47
N LEU A 218 4.90 -1.04 -7.14
CA LEU A 218 5.64 -1.99 -6.31
C LEU A 218 4.83 -3.24 -5.95
N GLY A 219 3.52 -3.24 -6.23
CA GLY A 219 2.63 -4.35 -5.91
C GLY A 219 2.11 -4.37 -4.47
N HIS A 220 1.18 -5.29 -4.21
CA HIS A 220 0.45 -5.38 -2.94
C HIS A 220 0.38 -6.82 -2.41
N PRO A 221 1.45 -7.32 -1.75
CA PRO A 221 1.35 -8.54 -0.95
C PRO A 221 0.49 -8.25 0.29
N ILE A 222 -0.80 -8.58 0.21
CA ILE A 222 -1.86 -8.07 1.11
C ILE A 222 -1.44 -8.15 2.59
N GLY A 223 -1.04 -9.34 3.05
CA GLY A 223 -0.66 -9.57 4.44
C GLY A 223 0.65 -8.91 4.89
N ALA A 224 1.55 -8.57 3.96
CA ALA A 224 2.85 -7.97 4.27
C ALA A 224 2.87 -6.45 4.09
N THR A 225 1.91 -5.90 3.35
CA THR A 225 1.97 -4.51 2.87
C THR A 225 2.06 -3.48 3.99
N GLY A 226 1.34 -3.68 5.10
CA GLY A 226 1.42 -2.76 6.23
C GLY A 226 2.80 -2.66 6.86
N ALA A 227 3.52 -3.79 6.97
CA ALA A 227 4.91 -3.80 7.41
C ALA A 227 5.85 -3.23 6.34
N ARG A 228 5.60 -3.56 5.06
CA ARG A 228 6.42 -3.10 3.93
C ARG A 228 6.42 -1.57 3.81
N ILE A 229 5.26 -0.91 3.87
CA ILE A 229 5.19 0.56 3.83
C ILE A 229 5.91 1.22 5.01
N LEU A 230 5.91 0.60 6.19
CA LEU A 230 6.66 1.10 7.35
C LEU A 230 8.17 0.97 7.16
N VAL A 231 8.62 -0.17 6.61
CA VAL A 231 10.03 -0.39 6.27
C VAL A 231 10.51 0.66 5.27
N THR A 232 9.76 0.87 4.18
CA THR A 232 10.06 1.88 3.16
C THR A 232 10.07 3.29 3.76
N LEU A 233 9.08 3.64 4.59
CA LEU A 233 9.02 4.96 5.25
C LEU A 233 10.24 5.25 6.11
N ILE A 234 10.67 4.29 6.94
CA ILE A 234 11.85 4.44 7.81
C ILE A 234 13.10 4.72 6.98
N HIS A 235 13.32 3.94 5.93
CA HIS A 235 14.51 4.09 5.08
C HIS A 235 14.46 5.38 4.25
N ALA A 236 13.29 5.79 3.76
CA ALA A 236 13.11 7.05 3.06
C ALA A 236 13.42 8.27 3.94
N LEU A 237 12.95 8.26 5.19
CA LEU A 237 13.27 9.30 6.18
C LEU A 237 14.78 9.35 6.45
N GLN A 238 15.42 8.19 6.67
CA GLN A 238 16.87 8.12 6.91
C GLN A 238 17.69 8.66 5.73
N GLN A 239 17.35 8.26 4.51
CA GLN A 239 18.06 8.70 3.30
C GLN A 239 17.95 10.20 3.05
N ARG A 240 16.85 10.82 3.50
CA ARG A 240 16.59 12.25 3.31
C ARG A 240 16.97 13.11 4.52
N GLY A 241 17.44 12.49 5.61
CA GLY A 241 17.74 13.21 6.86
C GLY A 241 16.50 13.84 7.50
N LEU A 242 15.33 13.22 7.32
CA LEU A 242 14.04 13.64 7.86
C LEU A 242 13.70 12.82 9.10
N THR A 243 12.68 13.21 9.86
CA THR A 243 12.46 12.68 11.21
C THR A 243 11.08 12.06 11.39
N ARG A 244 10.02 12.71 10.92
CA ARG A 244 8.63 12.33 11.24
C ARG A 244 7.91 11.76 10.03
N GLY A 245 7.32 10.59 10.20
CA GLY A 245 6.56 9.93 9.13
C GLY A 245 5.24 9.34 9.58
N VAL A 246 4.31 9.24 8.64
CA VAL A 246 3.04 8.54 8.83
C VAL A 246 2.85 7.48 7.77
N ALA A 247 2.61 6.24 8.20
CA ALA A 247 2.20 5.15 7.31
C ALA A 247 0.69 4.88 7.49
N ALA A 248 -0.05 4.70 6.40
CA ALA A 248 -1.47 4.40 6.43
C ALA A 248 -1.89 3.44 5.31
N LEU A 249 -2.90 2.60 5.58
CA LEU A 249 -3.51 1.74 4.57
C LEU A 249 -4.99 1.50 4.84
N CYS A 250 -5.73 1.25 3.76
CA CYS A 250 -7.09 0.71 3.81
C CYS A 250 -7.07 -0.82 3.95
N ILE A 251 -8.16 -1.38 4.46
CA ILE A 251 -8.35 -2.81 4.70
C ILE A 251 -9.73 -3.19 4.15
N GLY A 252 -9.80 -4.29 3.38
CA GLY A 252 -11.07 -4.84 2.90
C GLY A 252 -12.04 -5.08 4.07
N GLY A 253 -13.33 -4.87 3.84
CA GLY A 253 -14.31 -4.81 4.93
C GLY A 253 -14.53 -3.42 5.53
N GLY A 254 -13.90 -2.38 4.98
CA GLY A 254 -14.20 -0.98 5.32
C GLY A 254 -13.33 -0.39 6.41
N GLU A 255 -12.18 -1.01 6.72
CA GLU A 255 -11.30 -0.59 7.80
C GLU A 255 -10.04 0.12 7.29
N ALA A 256 -9.29 0.73 8.21
CA ALA A 256 -7.99 1.31 7.95
C ALA A 256 -7.15 1.40 9.22
N THR A 257 -5.83 1.38 9.04
CA THR A 257 -4.86 1.64 10.10
C THR A 257 -3.91 2.76 9.67
N ALA A 258 -3.56 3.64 10.61
CA ALA A 258 -2.51 4.64 10.45
C ALA A 258 -1.54 4.58 11.64
N MET A 259 -0.25 4.78 11.39
CA MET A 259 0.81 4.77 12.40
C MET A 259 1.76 5.95 12.20
N ALA A 260 2.02 6.69 13.27
CA ALA A 260 3.03 7.75 13.31
C ALA A 260 4.33 7.21 13.91
N ILE A 261 5.44 7.48 13.23
CA ILE A 261 6.79 7.14 13.69
C ILE A 261 7.69 8.36 13.69
N GLU A 262 8.67 8.36 14.58
CA GLU A 262 9.72 9.38 14.65
C GLU A 262 11.09 8.68 14.69
N LEU A 263 12.01 9.03 13.79
CA LEU A 263 13.37 8.49 13.82
C LEU A 263 14.12 8.95 15.09
N LEU A 264 15.04 8.10 15.57
CA LEU A 264 15.84 8.33 16.78
C LEU A 264 17.29 8.71 16.48
#